data_AF-A0A9E3QKZ7-F1
#
_entry.id   AF-A0A9E3QKZ7-F1
#
_cell.length_a   1.000
_cell.length_b   1.000
_cell.length_c   1.000
_cell.angle_alpha   90.00
_cell.angle_beta   90.00
_cell.angle_gamma   90.00
#
_symmetry.space_group_name_H-M   'P 1'
#
loop_
_entity.id
_entity.type
_entity.pdbx_description
1 polymer ?
#
loop_
_entity_poly.entity_id
_entity_poly.type
_entity_poly.pdbx_seq_one_letter_code
_entity_poly.pdbx_strand_id
1 'polypeptide(L)'
;LEPAAEQPPASAPEAAPAEAEPAPAAPAATLERAEELQRVREQRLVSDIRDRLRRAQDLLNAGDPAAALNVLRLGLSAVQAEDQVPEATRVALTRQLQAQIQATVRREEQLELDRAEQMRLAAAAAQGQRALDALQTDQETVNTLMVQFDTLMATGQYNVLYNGGLGDIVASTAPFYDARILAQQARALAPRHPAPYAGVLLAQLEGFLAQSLAFEEIKEFRAMMTWVDVERAAVPFPDTITIEYPPADFFRAITEKRIRKYEAVSLESRDPKTQAILQRLDQPISMPFPNETPLSDVLKYIKTATQGPALPEGIPIYVDPVGLTEAEKTEDSPVKMNLEGVSLKRALTLMLRQLGLVYTVKD
;
A
#
# COMPACT_ATOMS: atom_id res chain seq x y z
N LEU A 1 -25.25 -50.41 -48.06
CA LEU A 1 -23.87 -50.57 -48.57
C LEU A 1 -23.14 -51.47 -47.58
N GLU A 2 -23.18 -52.77 -47.85
CA GLU A 2 -22.06 -53.71 -47.62
C GLU A 2 -20.78 -53.21 -48.32
N PRO A 3 -19.57 -53.80 -48.15
CA PRO A 3 -19.25 -55.17 -47.66
C PRO A 3 -18.03 -55.16 -46.67
N ALA A 4 -17.38 -56.22 -46.20
CA ALA A 4 -17.51 -57.69 -46.28
C ALA A 4 -16.72 -58.28 -45.09
N ALA A 5 -17.13 -59.48 -44.69
CA ALA A 5 -16.50 -60.35 -43.71
C ALA A 5 -15.32 -61.14 -44.27
N GLU A 6 -14.42 -61.61 -43.39
CA GLU A 6 -13.50 -62.71 -43.72
C GLU A 6 -13.19 -63.58 -42.48
N GLN A 7 -13.57 -64.86 -42.58
CA GLN A 7 -13.16 -66.06 -41.84
C GLN A 7 -13.25 -67.22 -42.86
N PRO A 8 -12.69 -68.42 -42.59
CA PRO A 8 -11.30 -68.87 -42.47
C PRO A 8 -10.99 -69.93 -43.58
N PRO A 9 -9.89 -70.72 -43.51
CA PRO A 9 -10.06 -72.19 -43.37
C PRO A 9 -8.86 -72.83 -42.61
N ALA A 10 -8.74 -74.12 -42.27
CA ALA A 10 -9.51 -75.34 -42.38
C ALA A 10 -8.96 -76.35 -41.36
N SER A 11 -9.82 -77.25 -40.91
CA SER A 11 -9.57 -78.41 -40.06
C SER A 11 -9.33 -79.69 -40.88
N ALA A 12 -8.72 -80.68 -40.21
CA ALA A 12 -8.71 -82.15 -40.45
C ALA A 12 -7.46 -82.75 -41.14
N PRO A 13 -7.09 -84.04 -40.89
CA PRO A 13 -7.89 -85.08 -40.24
C PRO A 13 -7.23 -85.90 -39.10
N GLU A 14 -8.14 -86.35 -38.24
CA GLU A 14 -8.27 -87.62 -37.53
C GLU A 14 -7.45 -88.81 -38.11
N ALA A 15 -6.61 -89.42 -37.27
CA ALA A 15 -6.01 -90.73 -37.50
C ALA A 15 -6.50 -91.69 -36.40
N ALA A 16 -7.12 -92.80 -36.86
CA ALA A 16 -7.73 -93.86 -36.09
C ALA A 16 -6.67 -94.82 -35.45
N PRO A 17 -7.08 -95.77 -34.58
CA PRO A 17 -6.26 -96.36 -33.53
C PRO A 17 -5.41 -97.56 -34.01
N ALA A 18 -4.24 -97.72 -33.41
CA ALA A 18 -3.42 -98.92 -33.53
C ALA A 18 -3.54 -99.78 -32.26
N GLU A 19 -3.64 -101.08 -32.49
CA GLU A 19 -3.96 -102.17 -31.57
C GLU A 19 -2.96 -102.34 -30.42
N ALA A 20 -3.48 -102.94 -29.35
CA ALA A 20 -2.77 -103.39 -28.17
C ALA A 20 -1.92 -104.64 -28.43
N GLU A 21 -0.78 -104.75 -27.72
CA GLU A 21 -0.25 -105.98 -27.09
C GLU A 21 1.14 -105.71 -26.45
N PRO A 22 1.64 -106.53 -25.50
CA PRO A 22 1.27 -106.55 -24.09
C PRO A 22 2.43 -106.11 -23.17
N ALA A 23 2.10 -105.88 -21.89
CA ALA A 23 3.04 -105.58 -20.82
C ALA A 23 4.14 -106.65 -20.63
N PRO A 24 5.32 -106.27 -20.12
CA PRO A 24 6.08 -107.12 -19.21
C PRO A 24 5.91 -106.63 -17.77
N ALA A 25 5.37 -107.55 -16.96
CA ALA A 25 5.70 -107.81 -15.57
C ALA A 25 6.07 -106.62 -14.66
N ALA A 26 5.12 -106.24 -13.81
CA ALA A 26 5.43 -105.69 -12.50
C ALA A 26 6.20 -106.72 -11.65
N PRO A 27 7.28 -106.33 -10.96
CA PRO A 27 7.58 -106.86 -9.65
C PRO A 27 6.87 -106.00 -8.59
N ALA A 28 6.25 -106.67 -7.63
CA ALA A 28 5.55 -106.05 -6.51
C ALA A 28 6.51 -105.24 -5.63
N ALA A 29 6.26 -103.93 -5.51
CA ALA A 29 6.73 -103.04 -4.44
C ALA A 29 5.92 -101.72 -4.47
N THR A 30 4.62 -101.79 -4.16
CA THR A 30 3.69 -100.64 -4.27
C THR A 30 3.86 -99.57 -3.18
N LEU A 31 4.61 -99.87 -2.11
CA LEU A 31 4.96 -98.91 -1.06
C LEU A 31 6.31 -98.23 -1.35
N GLU A 32 7.35 -98.98 -1.72
CA GLU A 32 8.69 -98.42 -2.01
C GLU A 32 8.68 -97.43 -3.19
N ARG A 33 7.90 -97.70 -4.25
CA ARG A 33 7.81 -96.80 -5.40
C ARG A 33 7.01 -95.52 -5.11
N ALA A 34 6.06 -95.57 -4.17
CA ALA A 34 5.36 -94.39 -3.68
C ALA A 34 6.27 -93.54 -2.78
N GLU A 35 7.10 -94.17 -1.94
CA GLU A 35 8.13 -93.51 -1.14
C GLU A 35 9.22 -92.86 -2.00
N GLU A 36 9.66 -93.52 -3.09
CA GLU A 36 10.61 -92.94 -4.05
C GLU A 36 10.04 -91.69 -4.75
N LEU A 37 8.78 -91.74 -5.19
CA LEU A 37 8.12 -90.59 -5.82
C LEU A 37 7.91 -89.43 -4.83
N GLN A 38 7.60 -89.72 -3.57
CA GLN A 38 7.51 -88.72 -2.51
C GLN A 38 8.88 -88.08 -2.22
N ARG A 39 9.96 -88.87 -2.13
CA ARG A 39 11.33 -88.36 -1.95
C ARG A 39 11.78 -87.47 -3.10
N VAL A 40 11.48 -87.84 -4.36
CA VAL A 40 11.81 -87.01 -5.53
C VAL A 40 11.06 -85.68 -5.52
N ARG A 41 9.78 -85.68 -5.13
CA ARG A 41 8.98 -84.46 -5.00
C ARG A 41 9.46 -83.57 -3.87
N GLU A 42 9.79 -84.16 -2.73
CA GLU A 42 10.39 -83.45 -1.59
C GLU A 42 11.71 -82.79 -2.00
N GLN A 43 12.61 -83.52 -2.66
CA GLN A 43 13.88 -82.97 -3.16
C GLN A 43 13.68 -81.83 -4.15
N ARG A 44 12.71 -81.95 -5.07
CA ARG A 44 12.37 -80.89 -6.02
C ARG A 44 11.85 -79.64 -5.33
N LEU A 45 10.94 -79.79 -4.37
CA LEU A 45 10.39 -78.67 -3.59
C LEU A 45 11.48 -77.97 -2.78
N VAL A 46 12.32 -78.74 -2.09
CA VAL A 46 13.47 -78.21 -1.33
C VAL A 46 14.45 -77.46 -2.24
N SER A 47 14.70 -77.96 -3.45
CA SER A 47 15.57 -77.29 -4.44
C SER A 47 14.96 -75.99 -4.93
N ASP A 48 13.69 -75.97 -5.35
CA ASP A 48 13.03 -74.75 -5.84
C ASP A 48 13.00 -73.66 -4.76
N ILE A 49 12.70 -74.02 -3.52
CA ILE A 49 12.69 -73.07 -2.40
C ILE A 49 14.09 -72.56 -2.11
N ARG A 50 15.11 -73.44 -2.16
CA ARG A 50 16.51 -73.02 -2.00
C ARG A 50 16.91 -72.03 -3.10
N ASP A 51 16.48 -72.23 -4.33
CA ASP A 51 16.75 -71.33 -5.45
C ASP A 51 15.96 -70.02 -5.35
N ARG A 52 14.74 -70.03 -4.81
CA ARG A 52 13.98 -68.80 -4.49
C ARG A 52 14.60 -68.03 -3.34
N LEU A 53 15.11 -68.70 -2.30
CA LEU A 53 15.83 -68.10 -1.19
C LEU A 53 17.13 -67.43 -1.68
N ARG A 54 17.90 -68.10 -2.55
CA ARG A 54 19.09 -67.50 -3.18
C ARG A 54 18.73 -66.26 -3.99
N ARG A 55 17.73 -66.37 -4.88
CA ARG A 55 17.25 -65.23 -5.69
C ARG A 55 16.77 -64.06 -4.83
N ALA A 56 16.03 -64.33 -3.76
CA ALA A 56 15.60 -63.29 -2.83
C ALA A 56 16.79 -62.63 -2.12
N GLN A 57 17.81 -63.42 -1.77
CA GLN A 57 19.03 -62.91 -1.16
C GLN A 57 19.88 -62.09 -2.13
N ASP A 58 19.93 -62.47 -3.41
CA ASP A 58 20.58 -61.69 -4.47
C ASP A 58 19.87 -60.35 -4.69
N LEU A 59 18.53 -60.34 -4.67
CA LEU A 59 17.72 -59.11 -4.76
C LEU A 59 17.91 -58.18 -3.55
N LEU A 60 18.06 -58.73 -2.35
CA LEU A 60 18.43 -57.96 -1.16
C LEU A 60 19.81 -57.33 -1.29
N ASN A 61 20.78 -58.10 -1.81
CA ASN A 61 22.14 -57.60 -2.05
C ASN A 61 22.15 -56.53 -3.16
N ALA A 62 21.23 -56.61 -4.12
CA ALA A 62 21.03 -55.60 -5.15
C ALA A 62 20.30 -54.34 -4.65
N GLY A 63 19.74 -54.35 -3.43
CA GLY A 63 19.05 -53.19 -2.83
C GLY A 63 17.55 -53.12 -3.08
N ASP A 64 16.93 -54.23 -3.55
CA ASP A 64 15.51 -54.33 -3.88
C ASP A 64 14.75 -55.26 -2.91
N PRO A 65 14.49 -54.83 -1.65
CA PRO A 65 13.82 -55.67 -0.65
C PRO A 65 12.36 -55.97 -1.01
N ALA A 66 11.66 -55.07 -1.70
CA ALA A 66 10.27 -55.27 -2.14
C ALA A 66 10.16 -56.43 -3.16
N ALA A 67 11.11 -56.52 -4.09
CA ALA A 67 11.17 -57.62 -5.06
C ALA A 67 11.51 -58.94 -4.35
N ALA A 68 12.45 -58.91 -3.39
CA ALA A 68 12.79 -60.08 -2.57
C ALA A 68 11.58 -60.58 -1.75
N LEU A 69 10.80 -59.68 -1.15
CA LEU A 69 9.57 -60.00 -0.42
C LEU A 69 8.53 -60.69 -1.29
N ASN A 70 8.34 -60.23 -2.54
CA ASN A 70 7.41 -60.85 -3.48
C ASN A 70 7.85 -62.27 -3.85
N VAL A 71 9.15 -62.50 -4.08
CA VAL A 71 9.70 -63.85 -4.36
C VAL A 71 9.50 -64.78 -3.16
N LEU A 72 9.71 -64.30 -1.93
CA LEU A 72 9.54 -65.08 -0.71
C LEU A 72 8.06 -65.40 -0.42
N ARG A 73 7.14 -64.44 -0.62
CA ARG A 73 5.69 -64.65 -0.49
C ARG A 73 5.15 -65.65 -1.51
N LEU A 74 5.63 -65.57 -2.77
CA LEU A 74 5.28 -66.53 -3.81
C LEU A 74 5.85 -67.94 -3.50
N GLY A 75 7.01 -68.01 -2.87
CA GLY A 75 7.56 -69.27 -2.34
C GLY A 75 6.70 -69.85 -1.22
N LEU A 76 6.21 -69.01 -0.30
CA LEU A 76 5.32 -69.43 0.78
C LEU A 76 3.99 -69.97 0.25
N SER A 77 3.36 -69.28 -0.72
CA SER A 77 2.13 -69.77 -1.35
C SER A 77 2.35 -71.08 -2.11
N ALA A 78 3.52 -71.27 -2.74
CA ALA A 78 3.86 -72.51 -3.42
C ALA A 78 4.04 -73.70 -2.44
N VAL A 79 4.61 -73.47 -1.25
CA VAL A 79 4.73 -74.49 -0.19
C VAL A 79 3.37 -74.87 0.40
N GLN A 80 2.47 -73.89 0.54
CA GLN A 80 1.13 -74.11 1.09
C GLN A 80 0.18 -74.82 0.13
N ALA A 81 0.40 -74.70 -1.19
CA ALA A 81 -0.42 -75.35 -2.22
C ALA A 81 -0.03 -76.82 -2.50
N GLU A 82 1.07 -77.31 -1.94
CA GLU A 82 1.59 -78.66 -2.19
C GLU A 82 1.13 -79.66 -1.11
N ASP A 83 0.27 -80.61 -1.49
CA ASP A 83 -0.36 -81.58 -0.59
C ASP A 83 0.38 -82.94 -0.51
N GLN A 84 1.30 -83.22 -1.43
CA GLN A 84 1.89 -84.56 -1.60
C GLN A 84 3.26 -84.75 -0.92
N VAL A 85 3.66 -83.82 -0.05
CA VAL A 85 4.94 -83.79 0.67
C VAL A 85 4.70 -83.97 2.18
N PRO A 86 5.60 -84.66 2.92
CA PRO A 86 5.46 -84.84 4.36
C PRO A 86 5.24 -83.52 5.13
N GLU A 87 4.34 -83.55 6.11
CA GLU A 87 3.96 -82.37 6.90
C GLU A 87 5.15 -81.74 7.64
N ALA A 88 6.07 -82.57 8.14
CA ALA A 88 7.29 -82.12 8.81
C ALA A 88 8.15 -81.22 7.92
N THR A 89 8.31 -81.56 6.64
CA THR A 89 9.13 -80.80 5.69
C THR A 89 8.45 -79.49 5.31
N ARG A 90 7.13 -79.48 5.11
CA ARG A 90 6.36 -78.25 4.85
C ARG A 90 6.43 -77.25 6.00
N VAL A 91 6.32 -77.73 7.24
CA VAL A 91 6.43 -76.90 8.44
C VAL A 91 7.84 -76.31 8.57
N ALA A 92 8.89 -77.08 8.28
CA ALA A 92 10.27 -76.60 8.29
C ALA A 92 10.51 -75.51 7.24
N LEU A 93 10.08 -75.73 5.99
CA LEU A 93 10.22 -74.78 4.89
C LEU A 93 9.40 -73.49 5.11
N THR A 94 8.18 -73.64 5.62
CA THR A 94 7.30 -72.51 5.99
C THR A 94 7.96 -71.64 7.07
N ARG A 95 8.49 -72.25 8.13
CA ARG A 95 9.20 -71.53 9.19
C ARG A 95 10.43 -70.80 8.66
N GLN A 96 11.19 -71.43 7.76
CA GLN A 96 12.36 -70.82 7.15
C GLN A 96 12.00 -69.61 6.27
N LEU A 97 10.97 -69.73 5.42
CA LEU A 97 10.48 -68.63 4.58
C LEU A 97 9.89 -67.49 5.43
N GLN A 98 9.11 -67.79 6.46
CA GLN A 98 8.56 -66.77 7.36
C GLN A 98 9.65 -66.01 8.12
N ALA A 99 10.69 -66.70 8.60
CA ALA A 99 11.83 -66.06 9.24
C ALA A 99 12.58 -65.12 8.28
N GLN A 100 12.76 -65.54 7.02
CA GLN A 100 13.38 -64.70 6.00
C GLN A 100 12.52 -63.49 5.62
N ILE A 101 11.19 -63.65 5.49
CA ILE A 101 10.27 -62.54 5.25
C ILE A 101 10.37 -61.49 6.37
N GLN A 102 10.38 -61.91 7.64
CA GLN A 102 10.52 -60.97 8.75
C GLN A 102 11.87 -60.26 8.74
N ALA A 103 12.95 -60.95 8.39
CA ALA A 103 14.27 -60.35 8.24
C ALA A 103 14.31 -59.32 7.09
N THR A 104 13.68 -59.63 5.96
CA THR A 104 13.61 -58.72 4.80
C THR A 104 12.76 -57.48 5.06
N VAL A 105 11.63 -57.60 5.79
CA VAL A 105 10.80 -56.45 6.19
C VAL A 105 11.60 -55.50 7.09
N ARG A 106 12.29 -56.02 8.11
CA ARG A 106 13.14 -55.18 8.99
C ARG A 106 14.24 -54.48 8.21
N ARG A 107 14.79 -55.15 7.19
CA ARG A 107 15.84 -54.57 6.35
C ARG A 107 15.30 -53.48 5.42
N GLU A 108 14.10 -53.65 4.89
CA GLU A 108 13.38 -52.63 4.10
C GLU A 108 13.12 -51.38 4.94
N GLU A 109 12.53 -51.54 6.13
CA GLU A 109 12.27 -50.43 7.06
C GLU A 109 13.55 -49.65 7.39
N GLN A 110 14.67 -50.34 7.64
CA GLN A 110 15.96 -49.69 7.85
C GLN A 110 16.42 -48.88 6.63
N LEU A 111 16.33 -49.44 5.43
CA LEU A 111 16.72 -48.74 4.20
C LEU A 111 15.83 -47.53 3.91
N GLU A 112 14.53 -47.62 4.19
CA GLU A 112 13.60 -46.49 4.07
C GLU A 112 13.93 -45.39 5.07
N LEU A 113 14.23 -45.75 6.33
CA LEU A 113 14.67 -44.81 7.36
C LEU A 113 15.99 -44.14 6.97
N ASP A 114 16.98 -44.91 6.50
CA ASP A 114 18.28 -44.38 6.04
C ASP A 114 18.09 -43.42 4.85
N ARG A 115 17.24 -43.76 3.88
CA ARG A 115 16.90 -42.89 2.73
C ARG A 115 16.19 -41.62 3.18
N ALA A 116 15.22 -41.73 4.10
CA ALA A 116 14.51 -40.59 4.64
C ALA A 116 15.45 -39.66 5.42
N GLU A 117 16.39 -40.21 6.19
CA GLU A 117 17.43 -39.44 6.89
C GLU A 117 18.35 -38.73 5.90
N GLN A 118 18.82 -39.40 4.85
CA GLN A 118 19.65 -38.79 3.81
C GLN A 118 18.91 -37.66 3.09
N MET A 119 17.64 -37.85 2.74
CA MET A 119 16.84 -36.78 2.13
C MET A 119 16.67 -35.60 3.09
N ARG A 120 16.46 -35.85 4.39
CA ARG A 120 16.38 -34.80 5.42
C ARG A 120 17.68 -34.00 5.52
N LEU A 121 18.82 -34.69 5.57
CA LEU A 121 20.15 -34.07 5.63
C LEU A 121 20.46 -33.27 4.36
N ALA A 122 20.16 -33.82 3.19
CA ALA A 122 20.33 -33.14 1.91
C ALA A 122 19.44 -31.89 1.79
N ALA A 123 18.18 -31.98 2.24
CA ALA A 123 17.27 -30.84 2.25
C ALA A 123 17.74 -29.74 3.22
N ALA A 124 18.21 -30.10 4.41
CA ALA A 124 18.77 -29.15 5.38
C ALA A 124 20.05 -28.48 4.85
N ALA A 125 20.94 -29.25 4.21
CA ALA A 125 22.15 -28.72 3.58
C ALA A 125 21.82 -27.75 2.44
N ALA A 126 20.87 -28.11 1.57
CA ALA A 126 20.40 -27.24 0.48
C ALA A 126 19.72 -25.96 1.00
N GLN A 127 18.97 -26.02 2.10
CA GLN A 127 18.44 -24.83 2.75
C GLN A 127 19.55 -23.93 3.31
N GLY A 128 20.57 -24.53 3.93
CA GLY A 128 21.75 -23.81 4.40
C GLY A 128 22.49 -23.11 3.27
N GLN A 129 22.72 -23.79 2.14
CA GLN A 129 23.36 -23.20 0.96
C GLN A 129 22.56 -22.00 0.42
N ARG A 130 21.24 -22.15 0.23
CA ARG A 130 20.40 -21.02 -0.24
C ARG A 130 20.43 -19.82 0.71
N ALA A 131 20.48 -20.05 2.01
CA ALA A 131 20.57 -18.97 3.00
C ALA A 131 21.92 -18.23 2.91
N LEU A 132 23.02 -18.96 2.68
CA LEU A 132 24.34 -18.37 2.46
C LEU A 132 24.41 -17.61 1.13
N ASP A 133 23.86 -18.17 0.05
CA ASP A 133 23.81 -17.53 -1.27
C ASP A 133 22.99 -16.22 -1.22
N ALA A 134 21.85 -16.24 -0.52
CA ALA A 134 21.04 -15.04 -0.29
C ALA A 134 21.82 -13.97 0.48
N LEU A 135 22.53 -14.37 1.55
CA LEU A 135 23.38 -13.45 2.32
C LEU A 135 24.51 -12.85 1.47
N GLN A 136 25.15 -13.64 0.62
CA GLN A 136 26.18 -13.16 -0.31
C GLN A 136 25.59 -12.17 -1.31
N THR A 137 24.44 -12.48 -1.90
CA THR A 137 23.74 -11.58 -2.81
C THR A 137 23.38 -10.25 -2.13
N ASP A 138 22.88 -10.31 -0.89
CA ASP A 138 22.58 -9.11 -0.10
C ASP A 138 23.85 -8.29 0.18
N GLN A 139 24.99 -8.92 0.45
CA GLN A 139 26.26 -8.23 0.63
C GLN A 139 26.76 -7.56 -0.66
N GLU A 140 26.69 -8.25 -1.80
CA GLU A 140 27.10 -7.71 -3.10
C GLU A 140 26.21 -6.54 -3.55
N THR A 141 24.90 -6.66 -3.35
CA THR A 141 23.94 -5.59 -3.65
C THR A 141 24.18 -4.37 -2.75
N VAL A 142 24.39 -4.58 -1.44
CA VAL A 142 24.76 -3.49 -0.51
C VAL A 142 26.06 -2.81 -0.94
N ASN A 143 27.09 -3.57 -1.30
CA ASN A 143 28.36 -3.00 -1.77
C ASN A 143 28.17 -2.16 -3.03
N THR A 144 27.38 -2.66 -3.98
CA THR A 144 27.07 -1.94 -5.23
C THR A 144 26.34 -0.62 -4.96
N LEU A 145 25.34 -0.64 -4.07
CA LEU A 145 24.63 0.55 -3.65
C LEU A 145 25.56 1.55 -2.94
N MET A 146 26.53 1.08 -2.16
CA MET A 146 27.48 1.96 -1.47
C MET A 146 28.51 2.58 -2.41
N VAL A 147 28.93 1.87 -3.46
CA VAL A 147 29.75 2.48 -4.52
C VAL A 147 28.96 3.59 -5.24
N GLN A 148 27.68 3.36 -5.55
CA GLN A 148 26.82 4.39 -6.15
C GLN A 148 26.54 5.56 -5.20
N PHE A 149 26.44 5.28 -3.89
CA PHE A 149 26.36 6.31 -2.87
C PHE A 149 27.59 7.22 -2.90
N ASP A 150 28.79 6.64 -2.90
CA ASP A 150 30.04 7.41 -2.89
C ASP A 150 30.18 8.29 -4.13
N THR A 151 29.77 7.79 -5.31
CA THR A 151 29.80 8.60 -6.54
C THR A 151 28.81 9.78 -6.50
N LEU A 152 27.62 9.57 -5.94
CA LEU A 152 26.63 10.64 -5.76
C LEU A 152 27.07 11.66 -4.72
N MET A 153 27.68 11.21 -3.61
CA MET A 153 28.27 12.09 -2.60
C MET A 153 29.36 12.98 -3.21
N ALA A 154 30.28 12.39 -3.99
CA ALA A 154 31.32 13.15 -4.68
C ALA A 154 30.75 14.13 -5.70
N THR A 155 29.70 13.73 -6.43
CA THR A 155 29.01 14.61 -7.39
C THR A 155 28.31 15.78 -6.69
N GLY A 156 27.65 15.52 -5.56
CA GLY A 156 27.03 16.57 -4.74
C GLY A 156 28.06 17.57 -4.22
N GLN A 157 29.20 17.07 -3.69
CA GLN A 157 30.29 17.93 -3.25
C GLN A 157 30.85 18.77 -4.40
N TYR A 158 31.08 18.17 -5.57
CA TYR A 158 31.51 18.89 -6.76
C TYR A 158 30.50 19.99 -7.13
N ASN A 159 29.20 19.68 -7.17
CA ASN A 159 28.16 20.64 -7.55
C ASN A 159 28.09 21.83 -6.58
N VAL A 160 28.24 21.59 -5.28
CA VAL A 160 28.25 22.66 -4.27
C VAL A 160 29.48 23.55 -4.43
N LEU A 161 30.66 22.94 -4.61
CA LEU A 161 31.91 23.68 -4.79
C LEU A 161 31.97 24.43 -6.13
N TYR A 162 31.39 23.87 -7.18
CA TYR A 162 31.40 24.45 -8.52
C TYR A 162 30.39 25.59 -8.68
N ASN A 163 29.15 25.39 -8.23
CA ASN A 163 28.11 26.40 -8.44
C ASN A 163 28.28 27.61 -7.52
N GLY A 164 28.91 27.44 -6.36
CA GLY A 164 28.91 28.46 -5.31
C GLY A 164 27.49 28.78 -4.82
N GLY A 165 27.36 29.55 -3.74
CA GLY A 165 26.06 29.79 -3.10
C GLY A 165 25.03 30.54 -3.95
N LEU A 166 25.40 31.09 -5.11
CA LEU A 166 24.50 31.85 -5.99
C LEU A 166 23.73 31.00 -7.03
N GLY A 167 23.99 29.69 -7.11
CA GLY A 167 23.31 28.77 -8.03
C GLY A 167 21.94 28.27 -7.56
N ASP A 168 21.36 27.33 -8.32
CA ASP A 168 20.17 26.60 -7.88
C ASP A 168 20.54 25.63 -6.75
N ILE A 169 20.15 26.00 -5.53
CA ILE A 169 20.42 25.24 -4.30
C ILE A 169 19.78 23.84 -4.36
N VAL A 170 18.60 23.72 -4.97
CA VAL A 170 17.89 22.44 -5.05
C VAL A 170 18.62 21.52 -6.02
N ALA A 171 19.01 22.02 -7.19
CA ALA A 171 19.73 21.23 -8.18
C ALA A 171 21.13 20.82 -7.71
N SER A 172 21.86 21.72 -7.04
CA SER A 172 23.20 21.44 -6.53
C SER A 172 23.22 20.42 -5.39
N THR A 173 22.19 20.40 -4.54
CA THR A 173 22.10 19.46 -3.41
C THR A 173 21.30 18.19 -3.67
N ALA A 174 20.67 18.06 -4.84
CA ALA A 174 19.93 16.86 -5.25
C ALA A 174 20.74 15.54 -5.14
N PRO A 175 22.04 15.47 -5.51
CA PRO A 175 22.80 14.23 -5.41
C PRO A 175 22.91 13.69 -3.97
N PHE A 176 22.94 14.57 -2.95
CA PHE A 176 22.94 14.13 -1.55
C PHE A 176 21.62 13.48 -1.14
N TYR A 177 20.51 13.99 -1.66
CA TYR A 177 19.21 13.38 -1.43
C TYR A 177 19.14 11.98 -2.06
N ASP A 178 19.61 11.84 -3.31
CA ASP A 178 19.63 10.55 -4.01
C ASP A 178 20.56 9.56 -3.32
N ALA A 179 21.75 10.01 -2.88
CA ALA A 179 22.67 9.21 -2.07
C ALA A 179 21.99 8.70 -0.80
N ARG A 180 21.27 9.57 -0.07
CA ARG A 180 20.51 9.17 1.12
C ARG A 180 19.50 8.05 0.81
N ILE A 181 18.81 8.10 -0.33
CA ILE A 181 17.87 7.04 -0.74
C ILE A 181 18.61 5.71 -0.99
N LEU A 182 19.75 5.71 -1.67
CA LEU A 182 20.55 4.50 -1.88
C LEU A 182 21.03 3.91 -0.54
N ALA A 183 21.48 4.75 0.39
CA ALA A 183 21.87 4.32 1.73
C ALA A 183 20.70 3.73 2.53
N GLN A 184 19.48 4.28 2.37
CA GLN A 184 18.27 3.72 2.97
C GLN A 184 17.92 2.34 2.40
N GLN A 185 18.06 2.15 1.09
CA GLN A 185 17.84 0.85 0.44
C GLN A 185 18.85 -0.19 0.92
N ALA A 186 20.15 0.17 0.95
CA ALA A 186 21.20 -0.71 1.46
C ALA A 186 20.98 -1.06 2.94
N ARG A 187 20.51 -0.11 3.75
CA ARG A 187 20.16 -0.36 5.16
C ARG A 187 18.96 -1.30 5.31
N ALA A 188 17.99 -1.25 4.40
CA ALA A 188 16.85 -2.16 4.43
C ALA A 188 17.29 -3.61 4.20
N LEU A 189 18.28 -3.83 3.33
CA LEU A 189 18.90 -5.15 3.08
C LEU A 189 19.78 -5.60 4.25
N ALA A 190 20.57 -4.70 4.83
CA ALA A 190 21.47 -5.00 5.95
C ALA A 190 21.27 -4.05 7.15
N PRO A 191 20.23 -4.24 7.98
CA PRO A 191 19.85 -3.28 9.03
C PRO A 191 20.88 -3.06 10.13
N ARG A 192 21.71 -4.08 10.40
CA ARG A 192 22.76 -4.05 11.43
C ARG A 192 24.13 -3.62 10.89
N HIS A 193 24.26 -3.44 9.58
CA HIS A 193 25.54 -3.05 8.98
C HIS A 193 25.80 -1.55 9.23
N PRO A 194 26.97 -1.17 9.77
CA PRO A 194 27.24 0.21 10.15
C PRO A 194 27.37 1.16 8.95
N ALA A 195 27.88 0.69 7.80
CA ALA A 195 28.13 1.57 6.66
C ALA A 195 26.85 2.20 6.05
N PRO A 196 25.80 1.45 5.66
CA PRO A 196 24.54 2.06 5.21
C PRO A 196 23.87 2.92 6.28
N TYR A 197 23.97 2.51 7.57
CA TYR A 197 23.45 3.31 8.67
C TYR A 197 24.09 4.70 8.73
N ALA A 198 25.43 4.76 8.67
CA ALA A 198 26.18 6.01 8.66
C ALA A 198 25.94 6.80 7.37
N GLY A 199 25.85 6.13 6.22
CA GLY A 199 25.60 6.76 4.92
C GLY A 199 24.30 7.57 4.88
N VAL A 200 23.22 7.04 5.47
CA VAL A 200 21.93 7.78 5.56
C VAL A 200 22.10 9.09 6.33
N LEU A 201 22.78 9.04 7.48
CA LEU A 201 23.01 10.21 8.31
C LEU A 201 23.92 11.21 7.59
N LEU A 202 25.03 10.73 7.04
CA LEU A 202 26.05 11.57 6.41
C LEU A 202 25.49 12.31 5.21
N ALA A 203 24.81 11.63 4.29
CA ALA A 203 24.19 12.28 3.13
C ALA A 203 23.12 13.31 3.53
N GLN A 204 22.35 13.02 4.58
CA GLN A 204 21.38 13.98 5.11
C GLN A 204 22.05 15.23 5.68
N LEU A 205 23.08 15.04 6.52
CA LEU A 205 23.78 16.15 7.17
C LEU A 205 24.53 17.01 6.15
N GLU A 206 25.26 16.39 5.22
CA GLU A 206 25.97 17.10 4.15
C GLU A 206 25.02 17.88 3.26
N GLY A 207 23.88 17.30 2.88
CA GLY A 207 22.86 17.99 2.12
C GLY A 207 22.34 19.24 2.82
N PHE A 208 21.96 19.13 4.10
CA PHE A 208 21.50 20.29 4.87
C PHE A 208 22.59 21.32 5.13
N LEU A 209 23.82 20.88 5.41
CA LEU A 209 24.96 21.76 5.61
C LEU A 209 25.22 22.58 4.35
N ALA A 210 25.30 21.92 3.19
CA ALA A 210 25.50 22.60 1.90
C ALA A 210 24.40 23.63 1.61
N GLN A 211 23.13 23.28 1.86
CA GLN A 211 22.02 24.23 1.72
C GLN A 211 22.17 25.43 2.65
N SER A 212 22.53 25.19 3.92
CA SER A 212 22.69 26.26 4.91
C SER A 212 23.80 27.24 4.52
N LEU A 213 24.95 26.73 4.05
CA LEU A 213 26.07 27.55 3.60
C LEU A 213 25.69 28.38 2.37
N ALA A 214 24.99 27.77 1.39
CA ALA A 214 24.52 28.49 0.22
C ALA A 214 23.52 29.62 0.58
N PHE A 215 22.62 29.37 1.53
CA PHE A 215 21.70 30.41 2.01
C PHE A 215 22.41 31.55 2.72
N GLU A 216 23.44 31.28 3.52
CA GLU A 216 24.25 32.34 4.13
C GLU A 216 24.95 33.20 3.07
N GLU A 217 25.58 32.58 2.08
CA GLU A 217 26.23 33.32 0.99
C GLU A 217 25.25 34.20 0.20
N ILE A 218 24.04 33.71 -0.09
CA ILE A 218 22.98 34.51 -0.72
C ILE A 218 22.56 35.68 0.17
N LYS A 219 22.43 35.47 1.48
CA LYS A 219 22.08 36.56 2.41
C LYS A 219 23.15 37.63 2.39
N GLU A 220 24.43 37.24 2.46
CA GLU A 220 25.56 38.16 2.43
C GLU A 220 25.60 38.96 1.13
N PHE A 221 25.48 38.27 -0.02
CA PHE A 221 25.48 38.92 -1.32
C PHE A 221 24.30 39.88 -1.49
N ARG A 222 23.08 39.46 -1.10
CA ARG A 222 21.89 40.31 -1.18
C ARG A 222 21.96 41.48 -0.21
N ALA A 223 22.51 41.30 0.99
CA ALA A 223 22.75 42.40 1.91
C ALA A 223 23.68 43.44 1.27
N MET A 224 24.79 43.02 0.65
CA MET A 224 25.70 43.94 -0.05
C MET A 224 24.99 44.67 -1.20
N MET A 225 24.19 43.96 -2.01
CA MET A 225 23.38 44.61 -3.06
C MET A 225 22.42 45.66 -2.50
N THR A 226 21.76 45.39 -1.37
CA THR A 226 20.88 46.38 -0.74
C THR A 226 21.64 47.60 -0.24
N TRP A 227 22.86 47.43 0.28
CA TRP A 227 23.72 48.56 0.65
C TRP A 227 24.09 49.41 -0.56
N VAL A 228 24.40 48.79 -1.70
CA VAL A 228 24.65 49.52 -2.96
C VAL A 228 23.40 50.26 -3.43
N ASP A 229 22.21 49.68 -3.30
CA ASP A 229 20.96 50.36 -3.64
C ASP A 229 20.69 51.57 -2.74
N VAL A 230 21.00 51.48 -1.45
CA VAL A 230 20.91 52.61 -0.50
C VAL A 230 21.87 53.73 -0.89
N GLU A 231 23.14 53.40 -1.19
CA GLU A 231 24.13 54.39 -1.67
C GLU A 231 23.65 55.06 -2.97
N ARG A 232 23.11 54.27 -3.91
CA ARG A 232 22.54 54.80 -5.16
C ARG A 232 21.37 55.76 -4.89
N ALA A 233 20.50 55.44 -3.94
CA ALA A 233 19.38 56.29 -3.56
C ALA A 233 19.82 57.56 -2.79
N ALA A 234 20.96 57.50 -2.11
CA ALA A 234 21.54 58.62 -1.37
C ALA A 234 22.24 59.65 -2.28
N VAL A 235 22.55 59.31 -3.53
CA VAL A 235 23.12 60.26 -4.51
C VAL A 235 22.16 61.46 -4.67
N PRO A 236 22.56 62.67 -4.23
CA PRO A 236 21.71 63.84 -4.37
C PRO A 236 21.49 64.16 -5.84
N PHE A 237 20.23 64.39 -6.23
CA PHE A 237 19.93 64.95 -7.53
C PHE A 237 20.18 66.47 -7.50
N PRO A 238 20.84 67.05 -8.50
CA PRO A 238 21.00 68.50 -8.57
C PRO A 238 19.62 69.16 -8.73
N ASP A 239 19.39 70.24 -7.97
CA ASP A 239 18.13 71.01 -7.95
C ASP A 239 17.79 71.69 -9.30
N THR A 240 18.65 71.50 -10.31
CA THR A 240 18.46 71.95 -11.69
C THR A 240 17.58 71.01 -12.52
N ILE A 241 17.26 69.82 -12.02
CA ILE A 241 16.33 68.89 -12.69
C ILE A 241 14.95 69.13 -12.07
N THR A 242 14.01 69.62 -12.88
CA THR A 242 12.60 69.71 -12.46
C THR A 242 12.09 68.32 -12.13
N ILE A 243 11.39 68.16 -11.00
CA ILE A 243 10.70 66.91 -10.66
C ILE A 243 9.64 66.68 -11.74
N GLU A 244 9.96 65.84 -12.72
CA GLU A 244 9.01 65.44 -13.75
C GLU A 244 8.08 64.39 -13.15
N TYR A 245 6.86 64.81 -12.84
CA TYR A 245 5.82 63.87 -12.51
C TYR A 245 5.50 63.00 -13.73
N PRO A 246 5.30 61.69 -13.55
CA PRO A 246 4.77 60.84 -14.61
C PRO A 246 3.47 61.40 -15.18
N PRO A 247 3.14 61.12 -16.45
CA PRO A 247 1.90 61.58 -17.06
C PRO A 247 0.69 61.06 -16.27
N ALA A 248 -0.44 61.78 -16.35
CA ALA A 248 -1.67 61.45 -15.60
C ALA A 248 -2.13 59.99 -15.80
N ASP A 249 -1.87 59.42 -16.97
CA ASP A 249 -2.23 58.03 -17.31
C ASP A 249 -1.50 57.00 -16.44
N PHE A 250 -0.27 57.30 -16.01
CA PHE A 250 0.46 56.45 -15.06
C PHE A 250 -0.25 56.36 -13.71
N PHE A 251 -0.69 57.51 -13.18
CA PHE A 251 -1.43 57.57 -11.93
C PHE A 251 -2.81 56.91 -12.03
N ARG A 252 -3.49 57.05 -13.18
CA ARG A 252 -4.75 56.33 -13.45
C ARG A 252 -4.55 54.82 -13.42
N ALA A 253 -3.53 54.31 -14.11
CA ALA A 253 -3.23 52.88 -14.14
C ALA A 253 -2.89 52.31 -12.75
N ILE A 254 -2.15 53.05 -11.92
CA ILE A 254 -1.88 52.65 -10.53
C ILE A 254 -3.16 52.65 -9.71
N THR A 255 -3.98 53.68 -9.86
CA THR A 255 -5.25 53.82 -9.14
C THR A 255 -6.20 52.67 -9.49
N GLU A 256 -6.35 52.33 -10.77
CA GLU A 256 -7.16 51.19 -11.21
C GLU A 256 -6.66 49.86 -10.65
N LYS A 257 -5.34 49.61 -10.67
CA LYS A 257 -4.75 48.41 -10.07
C LYS A 257 -5.03 48.33 -8.56
N ARG A 258 -4.98 49.46 -7.86
CA ARG A 258 -5.28 49.54 -6.43
C ARG A 258 -6.76 49.32 -6.15
N ILE A 259 -7.65 49.96 -6.91
CA ILE A 259 -9.08 49.72 -6.83
C ILE A 259 -9.34 48.23 -7.01
N ARG A 260 -8.91 47.61 -8.12
CA ARG A 260 -9.13 46.16 -8.33
C ARG A 260 -8.60 45.27 -7.20
N LYS A 261 -7.45 45.61 -6.59
CA LYS A 261 -6.84 44.81 -5.51
C LYS A 261 -7.50 45.05 -4.14
N TYR A 262 -7.98 46.26 -3.86
CA TYR A 262 -8.40 46.70 -2.53
C TYR A 262 -9.90 47.08 -2.44
N GLU A 263 -10.63 47.13 -3.55
CA GLU A 263 -12.09 47.41 -3.64
C GLU A 263 -12.92 46.35 -2.90
N ALA A 264 -12.39 45.13 -2.78
CA ALA A 264 -13.00 44.08 -1.98
C ALA A 264 -13.04 44.40 -0.47
N VAL A 265 -12.28 45.39 0.00
CA VAL A 265 -12.14 45.80 1.42
C VAL A 265 -12.75 47.18 1.65
N SER A 266 -13.91 47.47 1.03
CA SER A 266 -14.73 48.61 1.47
C SER A 266 -15.55 48.19 2.70
N LEU A 267 -15.52 49.02 3.76
CA LEU A 267 -16.27 48.81 5.01
C LEU A 267 -17.76 49.18 4.89
N GLU A 268 -18.21 49.63 3.72
CA GLU A 268 -19.60 50.00 3.47
C GLU A 268 -20.44 48.75 3.15
N SER A 269 -21.62 48.62 3.78
CA SER A 269 -22.55 47.51 3.52
C SER A 269 -22.93 47.47 2.02
N ARG A 270 -22.90 46.25 1.47
CA ARG A 270 -23.09 45.97 0.04
C ARG A 270 -24.55 45.72 -0.35
N ASP A 271 -25.50 45.69 0.59
CA ASP A 271 -26.88 45.41 0.22
C ASP A 271 -27.50 46.64 -0.48
N PRO A 272 -27.96 46.52 -1.75
CA PRO A 272 -28.64 47.61 -2.44
C PRO A 272 -29.84 48.16 -1.66
N LYS A 273 -30.49 47.33 -0.82
CA LYS A 273 -31.60 47.77 0.03
C LYS A 273 -31.13 48.72 1.13
N THR A 274 -30.01 48.42 1.76
CA THR A 274 -29.44 49.23 2.85
C THR A 274 -28.93 50.55 2.33
N GLN A 275 -28.31 50.56 1.15
CA GLN A 275 -27.93 51.81 0.48
C GLN A 275 -29.15 52.68 0.15
N ALA A 276 -30.24 52.08 -0.33
CA ALA A 276 -31.48 52.80 -0.59
C ALA A 276 -32.10 53.39 0.70
N ILE A 277 -32.04 52.66 1.82
CA ILE A 277 -32.48 53.15 3.14
C ILE A 277 -31.60 54.33 3.59
N LEU A 278 -30.27 54.23 3.49
CA LEU A 278 -29.36 55.30 3.88
C LEU A 278 -29.57 56.58 3.06
N GLN A 279 -29.68 56.44 1.73
CA GLN A 279 -30.01 57.56 0.84
C GLN A 279 -31.35 58.20 1.21
N ARG A 280 -32.35 57.40 1.60
CA ARG A 280 -33.66 57.93 1.99
C ARG A 280 -33.63 58.63 3.35
N LEU A 281 -32.81 58.16 4.29
CA LEU A 281 -32.59 58.80 5.58
C LEU A 281 -31.87 60.15 5.45
N ASP A 282 -31.04 60.36 4.43
CA ASP A 282 -30.35 61.64 4.22
C ASP A 282 -31.24 62.72 3.59
N GLN A 283 -32.39 62.34 3.02
CA GLN A 283 -33.33 63.30 2.42
C GLN A 283 -34.02 64.18 3.48
N PRO A 284 -34.26 65.47 3.18
CA PRO A 284 -34.97 66.36 4.09
C PRO A 284 -36.45 65.96 4.19
N ILE A 285 -36.96 65.83 5.41
CA ILE A 285 -38.37 65.55 5.69
C ILE A 285 -38.86 66.54 6.75
N SER A 286 -40.06 67.09 6.54
CA SER A 286 -40.70 67.98 7.52
C SER A 286 -41.31 67.16 8.66
N MET A 287 -41.04 67.54 9.91
CA MET A 287 -41.56 66.91 11.13
C MET A 287 -42.35 67.93 11.96
N PRO A 288 -43.64 68.18 11.64
CA PRO A 288 -44.47 69.17 12.33
C PRO A 288 -45.26 68.52 13.49
N PHE A 289 -44.60 68.16 14.60
CA PHE A 289 -45.20 67.63 15.82
C PHE A 289 -45.11 68.63 16.99
N PRO A 290 -45.87 69.74 16.97
CA PRO A 290 -45.82 70.77 18.02
C PRO A 290 -46.44 70.34 19.35
N ASN A 291 -47.35 69.35 19.34
CA ASN A 291 -48.05 68.83 20.51
C ASN A 291 -47.46 67.46 20.95
N GLU A 292 -47.86 66.96 22.12
CA GLU A 292 -47.45 65.63 22.61
C GLU A 292 -48.04 64.52 21.72
N THR A 293 -47.23 64.01 20.79
CA THR A 293 -47.62 62.90 19.91
C THR A 293 -46.94 61.60 20.34
N PRO A 294 -47.66 60.46 20.35
CA PRO A 294 -47.08 59.18 20.71
C PRO A 294 -46.06 58.73 19.66
N LEU A 295 -44.97 58.09 20.11
CA LEU A 295 -43.89 57.62 19.25
C LEU A 295 -44.40 56.70 18.12
N SER A 296 -45.38 55.84 18.41
CA SER A 296 -46.01 54.94 17.42
C SER A 296 -46.55 55.69 16.19
N ASP A 297 -47.17 56.85 16.39
CA ASP A 297 -47.77 57.61 15.29
C ASP A 297 -46.71 58.37 14.48
N VAL A 298 -45.63 58.81 15.14
CA VAL A 298 -44.48 59.41 14.46
C VAL A 298 -43.74 58.38 13.59
N LEU A 299 -43.56 57.15 14.08
CA LEU A 299 -42.94 56.07 13.30
C LEU A 299 -43.79 55.68 12.08
N LYS A 300 -45.13 55.65 12.22
CA LYS A 300 -46.05 55.45 11.10
C LYS A 300 -45.94 56.58 10.08
N TYR A 301 -45.85 57.83 10.54
CA TYR A 301 -45.64 59.00 9.67
C TYR A 301 -44.31 58.90 8.91
N ILE A 302 -43.23 58.49 9.57
CA ILE A 302 -41.93 58.29 8.90
C ILE A 302 -42.04 57.19 7.86
N LYS A 303 -42.73 56.08 8.16
CA LYS A 303 -42.94 55.00 7.18
C LYS A 303 -43.72 55.47 5.95
N THR A 304 -44.78 56.27 6.11
CA THR A 304 -45.54 56.80 4.97
C THR A 304 -44.79 57.89 4.22
N ALA A 305 -44.14 58.82 4.92
CA ALA A 305 -43.38 59.92 4.33
C ALA A 305 -42.10 59.47 3.62
N THR A 306 -41.59 58.26 3.93
CA THR A 306 -40.39 57.69 3.31
C THR A 306 -40.66 56.81 2.10
N GLN A 307 -41.92 56.64 1.69
CA GLN A 307 -42.28 55.94 0.46
C GLN A 307 -41.61 56.59 -0.75
N GLY A 308 -41.17 55.75 -1.69
CA GLY A 308 -40.47 56.19 -2.89
C GLY A 308 -40.26 55.06 -3.89
N PRO A 309 -39.70 55.35 -5.08
CA PRO A 309 -39.55 54.36 -6.16
C PRO A 309 -38.65 53.17 -5.78
N ALA A 310 -37.69 53.36 -4.86
CA ALA A 310 -36.80 52.30 -4.38
C ALA A 310 -37.33 51.55 -3.13
N LEU A 311 -38.30 52.14 -2.39
CA LEU A 311 -38.94 51.55 -1.21
C LEU A 311 -40.46 51.82 -1.29
N PRO A 312 -41.24 50.92 -1.94
CA PRO A 312 -42.67 51.15 -2.16
C PRO A 312 -43.49 51.16 -0.87
N GLU A 313 -43.03 50.44 0.16
CA GLU A 313 -43.72 50.34 1.46
C GLU A 313 -43.17 51.31 2.52
N GLY A 314 -42.19 52.15 2.16
CA GLY A 314 -41.43 53.01 3.09
C GLY A 314 -40.32 52.24 3.81
N ILE A 315 -39.59 52.93 4.70
CA ILE A 315 -38.51 52.29 5.48
C ILE A 315 -39.13 51.25 6.43
N PRO A 316 -38.69 49.97 6.40
CA PRO A 316 -39.12 48.98 7.38
C PRO A 316 -38.50 49.32 8.74
N ILE A 317 -39.36 49.63 9.72
CA ILE A 317 -38.95 50.01 11.07
C ILE A 317 -39.35 48.88 12.01
N TYR A 318 -38.38 48.34 12.74
CA TYR A 318 -38.59 47.42 13.86
C TYR A 318 -38.27 48.15 15.16
N VAL A 319 -39.20 48.10 16.11
CA VAL A 319 -39.02 48.67 17.45
C VAL A 319 -38.63 47.54 18.39
N ASP A 320 -37.49 47.68 19.05
CA ASP A 320 -36.99 46.67 19.99
C ASP A 320 -37.73 46.80 21.34
N PRO A 321 -38.53 45.80 21.74
CA PRO A 321 -39.26 45.85 23.00
C PRO A 321 -38.32 45.84 24.22
N VAL A 322 -37.14 45.24 24.11
CA VAL A 322 -36.16 45.21 25.21
C VAL A 322 -35.58 46.60 25.42
N GLY A 323 -35.17 47.28 24.35
CA GLY A 323 -34.66 48.66 24.41
C GLY A 323 -35.69 49.67 24.94
N LEU A 324 -36.97 49.45 24.68
CA LEU A 324 -38.05 50.26 25.28
C LEU A 324 -38.18 50.04 26.78
N THR A 325 -38.09 48.80 27.25
CA THR A 325 -38.15 48.48 28.69
C THR A 325 -36.96 49.01 29.46
N GLU A 326 -35.75 48.95 28.90
CA GLU A 326 -34.52 49.49 29.52
C GLU A 326 -34.56 51.02 29.63
N ALA A 327 -35.20 51.70 28.68
CA ALA A 327 -35.40 53.15 28.71
C ALA A 327 -36.58 53.59 29.61
N GLU A 328 -37.29 52.64 30.25
CA GLU A 328 -38.53 52.88 30.99
C GLU A 328 -39.59 53.65 30.16
N LYS A 329 -39.70 53.32 28.86
CA LYS A 329 -40.62 53.95 27.90
C LYS A 329 -41.52 52.91 27.21
N THR A 330 -42.69 53.37 26.77
CA THR A 330 -43.63 52.59 25.94
C THR A 330 -43.79 53.21 24.56
N GLU A 331 -44.40 52.50 23.61
CA GLU A 331 -44.68 52.98 22.25
C GLU A 331 -45.57 54.24 22.21
N ASP A 332 -46.28 54.53 23.30
CA ASP A 332 -47.14 55.70 23.48
C ASP A 332 -46.44 56.88 24.15
N SER A 333 -45.12 56.77 24.41
CA SER A 333 -44.36 57.84 25.04
C SER A 333 -44.45 59.13 24.21
N PRO A 334 -44.81 60.28 24.82
CA PRO A 334 -45.04 61.50 24.07
C PRO A 334 -43.70 62.12 23.63
N VAL A 335 -43.67 62.57 22.38
CA VAL A 335 -42.53 63.30 21.80
C VAL A 335 -43.02 64.63 21.24
N LYS A 336 -42.21 65.70 21.41
CA LYS A 336 -42.45 67.02 20.84
C LYS A 336 -41.31 67.39 19.90
N MET A 337 -41.63 67.75 18.66
CA MET A 337 -40.63 68.12 17.66
C MET A 337 -41.26 68.95 16.55
N ASN A 338 -40.75 70.16 16.31
CA ASN A 338 -41.16 70.97 15.17
C ASN A 338 -39.92 71.39 14.39
N LEU A 339 -39.56 70.60 13.37
CA LEU A 339 -38.38 70.83 12.53
C LEU A 339 -38.73 70.69 11.06
N GLU A 340 -38.37 71.69 10.26
CA GLU A 340 -38.57 71.72 8.80
C GLU A 340 -37.21 71.76 8.08
N GLY A 341 -37.07 71.03 6.97
CA GLY A 341 -35.88 71.09 6.11
C GLY A 341 -34.63 70.36 6.63
N VAL A 342 -34.74 69.53 7.68
CA VAL A 342 -33.63 68.74 8.23
C VAL A 342 -33.66 67.31 7.66
N SER A 343 -32.49 66.71 7.40
CA SER A 343 -32.40 65.30 6.99
C SER A 343 -33.10 64.37 7.98
N LEU A 344 -33.82 63.35 7.49
CA LEU A 344 -34.53 62.39 8.33
C LEU A 344 -33.61 61.72 9.37
N LYS A 345 -32.36 61.39 9.00
CA LYS A 345 -31.31 60.87 9.89
C LYS A 345 -31.14 61.73 11.13
N ARG A 346 -30.89 63.03 10.92
CA ARG A 346 -30.69 63.98 12.01
C ARG A 346 -31.96 64.21 12.82
N ALA A 347 -33.10 64.31 12.14
CA ALA A 347 -34.40 64.46 12.77
C ALA A 347 -34.71 63.27 13.71
N LEU A 348 -34.58 62.04 13.20
CA LEU A 348 -34.81 60.80 13.93
C LEU A 348 -33.86 60.66 15.13
N THR A 349 -32.57 60.99 14.98
CA THR A 349 -31.62 60.98 16.11
C THR A 349 -32.03 61.97 17.21
N LEU A 350 -32.42 63.20 16.85
CA LEU A 350 -32.80 64.21 17.83
C LEU A 350 -34.08 63.82 18.57
N MET A 351 -35.04 63.22 17.87
CA MET A 351 -36.29 62.72 18.42
C MET A 351 -36.04 61.57 19.40
N LEU A 352 -35.33 60.53 18.98
CA LEU A 352 -35.06 59.35 19.81
C LEU A 352 -34.18 59.69 21.02
N ARG A 353 -33.28 60.68 20.92
CA ARG A 353 -32.47 61.15 22.04
C ARG A 353 -33.29 61.73 23.19
N GLN A 354 -34.45 62.34 22.92
CA GLN A 354 -35.36 62.81 23.98
C GLN A 354 -35.89 61.66 24.85
N LEU A 355 -35.97 60.46 24.27
CA LEU A 355 -36.41 59.23 24.93
C LEU A 355 -35.25 58.33 25.37
N GLY A 356 -34.00 58.75 25.18
CA GLY A 356 -32.82 57.92 25.48
C GLY A 356 -32.56 56.77 24.49
N LEU A 357 -33.21 56.79 23.33
CA LEU A 357 -33.12 55.74 22.31
C LEU A 357 -32.18 56.13 21.16
N VAL A 358 -31.70 55.11 20.42
CA VAL A 358 -30.87 55.26 19.21
C VAL A 358 -31.39 54.31 18.14
N TYR A 359 -31.21 54.66 16.87
CA TYR A 359 -31.51 53.77 15.75
C TYR A 359 -30.22 53.24 15.12
N THR A 360 -30.28 52.01 14.59
CA THR A 360 -29.22 51.42 13.78
C THR A 360 -29.85 50.82 12.52
N VAL A 361 -29.15 50.91 11.39
CA VAL A 361 -29.56 50.23 10.15
C VAL A 361 -28.81 48.90 10.12
N LYS A 362 -29.55 47.79 10.03
CA LYS A 362 -29.01 46.43 9.96
C LYS A 362 -29.55 45.74 8.71
N ASP A 363 -28.70 44.92 8.10
CA ASP A 363 -29.02 44.07 6.95
C ASP A 363 -29.70 42.76 7.39
#